data_AF-A0A9E3Z4I8-F1
#
_entry.id   AF-A0A9E3Z4I8-F1
#
_cell.length_a   1.000
_cell.length_b   1.000
_cell.length_c   1.000
_cell.angle_alpha   90.00
_cell.angle_beta   90.00
_cell.angle_gamma   90.00
#
_symmetry.space_group_name_H-M   'P 1'
#
loop_
_entity.id
_entity.type
_entity.pdbx_description
1 polymer ?
#
loop_
_entity_poly.entity_id
_entity_poly.type
_entity_poly.pdbx_seq_one_letter_code
_entity_poly.pdbx_strand_id
1 'polypeptide(L)'
;MGQRTLAAALLVLLPLAAAAQERVPCRCRANGQSYALGGVALINTPGAPHCAVCVMSANVPSWQALEKGCPPVAAGPPARPKAPFG
;
A
#
# COMPACT_ATOMS: atom_id res chain seq x y z
N MET A 1 -44.82 31.52 43.57
CA MET A 1 -43.59 31.09 44.28
C MET A 1 -42.93 30.03 43.41
N GLY A 2 -41.99 30.46 42.56
CA GLY A 2 -41.51 29.68 41.41
C GLY A 2 -40.36 28.75 41.77
N GLN A 3 -40.57 27.44 41.62
CA GLN A 3 -39.50 26.44 41.66
C GLN A 3 -38.91 26.32 40.26
N ARG A 4 -37.77 26.98 40.04
CA ARG A 4 -36.90 26.76 38.88
C ARG A 4 -35.65 26.07 39.37
N THR A 5 -35.78 24.80 39.75
CA THR A 5 -34.62 23.93 39.99
C THR A 5 -33.95 23.69 38.64
N LEU A 6 -32.85 24.40 38.43
CA LEU A 6 -32.00 24.31 37.25
C LEU A 6 -31.51 22.86 37.13
N ALA A 7 -32.04 22.14 36.15
CA ALA A 7 -31.48 20.87 35.73
C ALA A 7 -30.09 21.16 35.15
N ALA A 8 -29.05 20.92 35.94
CA ALA A 8 -27.66 20.99 35.49
C ALA A 8 -27.44 19.84 34.50
N ALA A 9 -27.58 20.14 33.21
CA ALA A 9 -27.25 19.22 32.14
C ALA A 9 -25.73 19.00 32.14
N LEU A 10 -25.27 17.89 32.74
CA LEU A 10 -23.91 17.40 32.59
C LEU A 10 -23.72 16.97 31.12
N LEU A 11 -23.07 17.81 30.32
CA LEU A 11 -22.58 17.45 29.00
C LEU A 11 -21.38 16.50 29.17
N VAL A 12 -21.60 15.21 28.90
CA VAL A 12 -20.54 14.20 28.84
C VAL A 12 -19.68 14.48 27.62
N LEU A 13 -18.47 14.99 27.84
CA LEU A 13 -17.44 15.13 26.80
C LEU A 13 -16.88 13.73 26.48
N LEU A 14 -17.41 13.09 25.42
CA LEU A 14 -16.78 11.89 24.88
C LEU A 14 -15.48 12.28 24.13
N PRO A 15 -14.32 11.69 24.46
CA PRO A 15 -13.13 11.89 23.65
C PRO A 15 -13.34 11.19 22.30
N LEU A 16 -13.33 11.96 21.21
CA LEU A 16 -13.11 11.40 19.88
C LEU A 16 -11.69 10.84 19.86
N ALA A 17 -11.55 9.55 20.16
CA ALA A 17 -10.33 8.82 19.85
C ALA A 17 -10.23 8.80 18.32
N ALA A 18 -9.42 9.72 17.77
CA ALA A 18 -9.00 9.66 16.39
C ALA A 18 -8.18 8.39 16.21
N ALA A 19 -8.84 7.30 15.81
CA ALA A 19 -8.15 6.09 15.39
C ALA A 19 -7.25 6.49 14.22
N ALA A 20 -5.95 6.56 14.46
CA ALA A 20 -4.97 6.69 13.39
C ALA A 20 -5.12 5.43 12.53
N GLN A 21 -5.88 5.54 11.43
CA GLN A 21 -5.96 4.48 10.45
C GLN A 21 -4.56 4.31 9.88
N GLU A 22 -3.87 3.25 10.29
CA GLU A 22 -2.61 2.85 9.69
C GLU A 22 -2.89 2.63 8.20
N ARG A 23 -2.53 3.62 7.38
CA ARG A 23 -2.78 3.59 5.94
C ARG A 23 -1.97 2.42 5.39
N VAL A 24 -2.65 1.33 5.04
CA VAL A 24 -2.03 0.20 4.37
C VAL A 24 -1.28 0.74 3.16
N PRO A 25 0.04 0.54 3.06
CA PRO A 25 0.82 1.14 1.99
C PRO A 25 0.35 0.56 0.66
N CYS A 26 -0.11 1.43 -0.25
CA CYS A 26 -0.56 1.04 -1.58
C CYS A 26 0.63 0.49 -2.38
N ARG A 27 0.61 -0.83 -2.62
CA ARG A 27 1.73 -1.56 -3.21
C ARG A 27 1.24 -2.55 -4.25
N CYS A 28 2.04 -2.74 -5.29
CA CYS A 28 1.84 -3.81 -6.27
C CYS A 28 2.67 -5.04 -5.88
N ARG A 29 2.20 -6.23 -6.27
CA ARG A 29 2.91 -7.51 -6.06
C ARG A 29 3.37 -8.09 -7.40
N ALA A 30 4.62 -8.51 -7.48
CA ALA A 30 5.17 -9.25 -8.61
C ALA A 30 6.31 -10.16 -8.16
N ASN A 31 6.37 -11.38 -8.67
CA ASN A 31 7.44 -12.35 -8.40
C ASN A 31 7.70 -12.57 -6.89
N GLY A 32 6.64 -12.56 -6.08
CA GLY A 32 6.72 -12.69 -4.63
C GLY A 32 7.21 -11.44 -3.87
N GLN A 33 7.56 -10.36 -4.57
CA GLN A 33 8.02 -9.09 -3.99
C GLN A 33 6.91 -8.02 -4.01
N SER A 34 7.03 -7.02 -3.12
CA SER A 34 6.12 -5.88 -3.05
C SER A 34 6.82 -4.60 -3.50
N TYR A 35 6.18 -3.85 -4.38
CA TYR A 35 6.70 -2.62 -4.98
C TYR A 35 5.84 -1.43 -4.55
N ALA A 36 6.47 -0.33 -4.17
CA ALA A 36 5.76 0.93 -3.96
C ALA A 36 5.28 1.50 -5.30
N LEU A 37 4.37 2.49 -5.25
CA LEU A 37 4.01 3.28 -6.43
C LEU A 37 5.27 3.88 -7.09
N GLY A 38 5.32 3.86 -8.42
CA GLY A 38 6.49 4.22 -9.21
C GLY A 38 7.56 3.13 -9.33
N GLY A 39 7.47 2.06 -8.52
CA GLY A 39 8.37 0.91 -8.65
C GLY A 39 8.17 0.19 -9.98
N VAL A 40 9.28 -0.21 -10.61
CA VAL A 40 9.27 -0.94 -11.88
C VAL A 40 9.68 -2.39 -11.64
N ALA A 41 9.00 -3.33 -12.29
CA ALA A 41 9.31 -4.74 -12.23
C ALA A 41 9.14 -5.41 -13.60
N LEU A 42 9.90 -6.50 -13.80
CA LEU A 42 9.62 -7.45 -14.87
C LEU A 42 8.51 -8.38 -14.40
N ILE A 43 7.36 -8.35 -15.05
CA ILE A 43 6.19 -9.16 -14.72
C ILE A 43 6.27 -10.47 -15.49
N ASN A 44 6.45 -11.58 -14.78
CA ASN A 44 6.44 -12.91 -15.38
C ASN A 44 4.99 -13.29 -15.70
N THR A 45 4.66 -13.36 -16.99
CA THR A 45 3.39 -13.92 -17.47
C THR A 45 3.65 -15.23 -18.21
N PRO A 46 2.65 -16.13 -18.36
CA PRO A 46 2.82 -17.37 -19.10
C PRO A 46 3.23 -17.19 -20.58
N GLY A 47 2.95 -16.01 -21.16
CA GLY A 47 3.35 -15.67 -22.52
C GLY A 47 4.77 -15.09 -22.56
N ALA A 48 4.85 -13.77 -22.50
CA ALA A 48 6.12 -13.05 -22.51
C ALA A 48 6.26 -12.20 -21.23
N PRO A 49 7.40 -12.27 -20.53
CA PRO A 49 7.67 -11.33 -19.47
C PRO A 49 7.74 -9.91 -20.05
N HIS A 50 7.11 -8.96 -19.37
CA HIS A 50 7.08 -7.56 -19.80
C HIS A 50 7.32 -6.64 -18.62
N CYS A 51 7.79 -5.43 -18.92
CA CYS A 51 8.09 -4.44 -17.90
C CYS A 51 6.86 -3.63 -17.57
N ALA A 52 6.62 -3.40 -16.28
CA ALA A 52 5.49 -2.60 -15.81
C ALA A 52 5.90 -1.72 -14.64
N VAL A 53 5.26 -0.56 -14.55
CA VAL A 53 5.36 0.36 -13.41
C VAL A 53 4.11 0.21 -12.53
N CYS A 54 4.33 0.22 -11.22
CA CYS A 54 3.26 0.20 -10.24
C CYS A 54 2.61 1.59 -10.18
N VAL A 55 1.33 1.68 -10.51
CA VAL A 55 0.57 2.93 -10.52
C VAL A 55 -0.69 2.80 -9.69
N MET A 56 -1.30 3.92 -9.35
CA MET A 56 -2.65 3.94 -8.80
C MET A 56 -3.65 4.03 -9.95
N SER A 57 -4.48 3.01 -10.13
CA SER A 57 -5.56 3.00 -11.13
C SER A 57 -6.90 2.82 -10.43
N ALA A 58 -7.82 3.76 -10.58
CA ALA A 58 -9.12 3.74 -9.91
C ALA A 58 -9.04 3.49 -8.38
N ASN A 59 -8.05 4.10 -7.71
CA ASN A 59 -7.75 3.93 -6.27
C ASN A 59 -7.28 2.51 -5.88
N VAL A 60 -6.87 1.69 -6.85
CA VAL A 60 -6.28 0.37 -6.62
C VAL A 60 -4.85 0.33 -7.20
N PRO A 61 -3.83 -0.10 -6.43
CA PRO A 61 -2.49 -0.29 -6.96
C PRO A 61 -2.51 -1.36 -8.07
N SER A 62 -2.08 -0.97 -9.27
CA SER A 62 -2.18 -1.75 -10.50
C SER A 62 -0.89 -1.68 -11.31
N TRP A 63 -0.65 -2.69 -12.13
CA TRP A 63 0.49 -2.70 -13.06
C TRP A 63 0.13 -2.04 -14.38
N GLN A 64 0.94 -1.08 -14.81
CA GLN A 64 0.86 -0.47 -16.15
C GLN A 64 2.10 -0.85 -16.96
N ALA A 65 1.90 -1.46 -18.13
CA ALA A 65 2.98 -1.87 -19.01
C ALA A 65 3.82 -0.67 -19.50
N LEU A 66 5.13 -0.86 -19.60
CA LEU A 66 6.07 0.11 -20.14
C LEU A 66 6.45 -0.27 -21.57
N GLU A 67 6.27 0.64 -22.52
CA GLU A 67 6.63 0.41 -23.92
C GLU A 67 8.14 0.31 -24.14
N LYS A 68 8.92 1.03 -23.33
CA LYS A 68 10.38 1.22 -23.50
C LYS A 68 11.22 0.11 -22.85
N GLY A 69 10.59 -0.95 -22.34
CA GLY A 69 11.26 -1.98 -21.56
C GLY A 69 11.64 -1.52 -20.15
N CYS A 70 12.32 -2.38 -19.39
CA CYS A 70 12.69 -2.10 -18.01
C CYS A 70 13.89 -1.16 -18.00
N PRO A 71 13.91 -0.15 -17.11
CA PRO A 71 15.14 0.56 -16.85
C PRO A 71 16.20 -0.45 -16.37
N PRO A 72 17.48 -0.27 -16.72
CA PRO A 72 18.54 -1.11 -16.22
C PRO A 72 18.47 -1.09 -14.68
N VAL A 73 18.25 -2.26 -14.09
CA VAL A 73 18.30 -2.41 -12.64
C VAL A 73 19.67 -1.92 -12.20
N ALA A 74 19.72 -0.86 -11.38
CA ALA A 74 20.90 -0.61 -10.57
C ALA A 74 21.08 -1.88 -9.75
N ALA A 75 22.12 -2.66 -10.05
CA ALA A 75 22.34 -3.99 -9.51
C ALA A 75 22.13 -3.96 -7.99
N GLY A 76 20.97 -4.47 -7.54
CA GLY A 76 20.78 -4.77 -6.14
C GLY A 76 21.82 -5.80 -5.72
N PRO A 77 22.22 -5.83 -4.44
CA PRO A 77 23.16 -6.84 -3.96
C PRO A 77 22.67 -8.25 -4.34
N PRO A 78 23.59 -9.17 -4.71
CA PRO A 78 23.23 -10.48 -5.22
C PRO A 78 22.23 -11.17 -4.27
N ALA A 79 21.17 -11.73 -4.85
CA ALA A 79 20.18 -12.47 -4.07
C ALA A 79 20.89 -13.59 -3.30
N ARG A 80 20.77 -13.58 -1.96
CA ARG A 80 21.25 -14.69 -1.14
C ARG A 80 20.51 -15.97 -1.60
N PRO A 81 21.22 -17.08 -1.86
CA PRO A 81 20.58 -18.35 -2.15
C PRO A 81 19.59 -18.69 -1.05
N LYS A 82 18.35 -19.03 -1.42
CA LYS A 82 17.40 -19.61 -0.45
C LYS A 82 17.93 -21.00 -0.09
N ALA A 83 18.19 -21.24 1.20
CA ALA A 83 18.57 -22.56 1.67
C ALA A 83 17.46 -23.58 1.37
N PRO A 84 17.78 -24.82 0.98
CA PRO A 84 16.79 -25.88 0.90
C PRO A 84 16.14 -26.09 2.27
N PHE A 85 14.81 -26.23 2.29
CA PHE A 85 14.13 -26.72 3.49
C PHE A 85 14.60 -28.16 3.70
N GLY A 86 15.29 -28.41 4.82
CA GLY A 86 15.63 -29.75 5.31
C GLY A 86 14.52 -30.31 6.20
#